data_AF-A0A1C5TUR6-F1
#
_entry.id   AF-A0A1C5TUR6-F1
#
_cell.length_a   1.000
_cell.length_b   1.000
_cell.length_c   1.000
_cell.angle_alpha   90.00
_cell.angle_beta   90.00
_cell.angle_gamma   90.00
#
_symmetry.space_group_name_H-M   'P 1'
#
loop_
_entity.id
_entity.type
_entity.pdbx_description
1 polymer ?
#
loop_
_entity_poly.entity_id
_entity_poly.type
_entity_poly.pdbx_seq_one_letter_code
_entity_poly.pdbx_strand_id
1 'polypeptide(L)'
;MIMNVKKVSEDAVIPVFAHETDSGFDLFTCEEITVAGRKKAIAKTGLVFEIPYGWGIQIKNKSGITVKGVPTISGQNADITVFEGTVDMDYRGEVGIMLKNEEDFEITIPKHTKIAQGVLRKVYHCEFREVTDVNKTVRGEGGFGSTGTTV
;
A
#
# COMPACT_ATOMS: atom_id res chain seq x y z
N MET A 1 -14.22 6.32 14.98
CA MET A 1 -13.31 5.17 15.18
C MET A 1 -11.96 5.70 15.57
N ILE A 2 -11.27 5.07 16.53
CA ILE A 2 -9.91 5.44 16.93
C ILE A 2 -9.00 4.25 16.59
N MET A 3 -7.85 4.50 15.97
CA MET A 3 -6.83 3.51 15.66
C MET A 3 -5.56 3.92 16.39
N ASN A 4 -5.12 3.12 17.36
CA ASN A 4 -3.89 3.43 18.09
C ASN A 4 -2.69 3.16 17.18
N VAL A 5 -1.68 4.02 17.26
CA VAL A 5 -0.46 3.90 16.46
C VAL A 5 0.75 4.11 17.37
N LYS A 6 1.71 3.20 17.29
CA LYS A 6 2.98 3.27 18.01
C LYS A 6 4.09 3.62 17.03
N LYS A 7 4.88 4.63 17.37
CA LYS A 7 6.17 4.88 16.71
C LYS A 7 7.22 3.92 17.27
N VAL A 8 7.96 3.25 16.39
CA VAL A 8 9.16 2.46 16.75
C VAL A 8 10.45 3.17 16.37
N SER A 9 10.34 4.35 15.74
CA SER A 9 11.44 5.27 15.43
C SER A 9 11.01 6.71 15.71
N GLU A 10 11.96 7.56 16.10
CA GLU A 10 11.73 8.99 16.31
C GLU A 10 11.40 9.72 15.00
N ASP A 11 11.96 9.26 13.87
CA ASP A 11 11.70 9.79 12.53
C ASP A 11 10.34 9.34 11.94
N ALA A 12 9.59 8.47 12.64
CA ALA A 12 8.30 8.01 12.11
C ALA A 12 7.26 9.16 12.08
N VAL A 13 6.56 9.29 10.96
CA VAL A 13 5.55 10.33 10.74
C VAL A 13 4.16 9.77 11.04
N ILE A 14 3.46 10.31 12.03
CA ILE A 14 2.05 9.92 12.29
C ILE A 14 1.19 10.38 11.11
N PRO A 15 0.46 9.48 10.45
CA PRO A 15 -0.31 9.84 9.28
C PRO A 15 -1.55 10.66 9.65
N VAL A 16 -1.92 11.56 8.74
CA VAL A 16 -3.18 12.30 8.79
C VAL A 16 -3.89 12.15 7.46
N PHE A 17 -5.22 12.23 7.48
CA PHE A 17 -5.99 12.47 6.26
C PHE A 17 -5.77 13.92 5.83
N ALA A 18 -5.44 14.18 4.57
CA ALA A 18 -5.16 15.53 4.12
C ALA A 18 -6.45 16.37 4.00
N HIS A 19 -7.56 15.72 3.68
CA HIS A 19 -8.91 16.28 3.66
C HIS A 19 -9.88 15.35 4.39
N GLU A 20 -11.00 15.91 4.86
CA GLU A 20 -12.04 15.18 5.61
C GLU A 20 -12.61 13.98 4.84
N THR A 21 -12.67 14.07 3.52
CA THR A 21 -13.28 13.07 2.64
C THR A 21 -12.26 12.14 1.97
N ASP A 22 -10.97 12.25 2.33
CA ASP A 22 -9.93 11.42 1.73
C ASP A 22 -10.15 9.94 2.03
N SER A 23 -9.98 9.10 1.01
CA SER A 23 -10.14 7.64 1.15
C SER A 23 -8.97 6.96 1.86
N GLY A 24 -7.83 7.65 2.01
CA GLY A 24 -6.63 7.10 2.60
C GLY A 24 -5.77 8.16 3.26
N PHE A 25 -4.86 7.71 4.11
CA PHE A 25 -3.89 8.54 4.80
C PHE A 25 -2.49 8.29 4.24
N ASP A 26 -1.67 9.33 4.23
CA ASP A 26 -0.34 9.28 3.63
C ASP A 26 0.65 8.47 4.47
N LEU A 27 1.45 7.61 3.81
CA LEU A 27 2.54 6.86 4.42
C LEU A 27 3.89 7.39 3.92
N PHE A 28 4.82 7.55 4.85
CA PHE A 28 6.12 8.16 4.62
C PHE A 28 7.26 7.17 4.88
N THR A 29 8.37 7.34 4.18
CA THR A 29 9.62 6.67 4.55
C THR A 29 10.10 7.19 5.90
N CYS A 30 10.47 6.30 6.81
CA CYS A 30 11.03 6.67 8.11
C CYS A 30 12.55 6.85 8.06
N GLU A 31 13.19 6.18 7.11
CA GLU A 31 14.62 6.24 6.86
C GLU A 31 14.88 6.48 5.37
N GLU A 32 16.11 6.91 5.06
CA GLU A 32 16.59 6.91 3.69
C GLU A 32 16.67 5.47 3.18
N ILE A 33 16.29 5.24 1.93
CA ILE A 33 16.35 3.92 1.32
C ILE A 33 16.97 3.97 -0.08
N THR A 34 18.04 3.21 -0.24
CA THR A 34 18.71 2.99 -1.52
C THR A 34 18.20 1.70 -2.15
N VAL A 35 17.80 1.77 -3.41
CA VAL A 35 17.23 0.64 -4.15
C VAL A 35 17.93 0.50 -5.49
N ALA A 36 18.66 -0.60 -5.66
CA ALA A 36 19.32 -0.93 -6.91
C ALA A 36 18.33 -1.00 -8.08
N GLY A 37 18.81 -0.67 -9.29
CA GLY A 37 18.03 -0.70 -10.52
C GLY A 37 17.27 -2.02 -10.70
N ARG A 38 16.00 -1.92 -11.06
CA ARG A 38 15.08 -3.06 -11.26
C ARG A 38 14.89 -3.98 -10.05
N LYS A 39 15.34 -3.62 -8.84
CA LYS A 39 15.17 -4.41 -7.62
C LYS A 39 13.99 -3.95 -6.78
N LYS A 40 13.51 -4.87 -5.93
CA LYS A 40 12.47 -4.62 -4.93
C LYS A 40 13.11 -4.24 -3.60
N ALA A 41 12.42 -3.42 -2.83
CA ALA A 41 12.78 -3.08 -1.47
C ALA A 41 11.52 -2.85 -0.62
N ILE A 42 11.71 -2.75 0.69
CA ILE A 42 10.66 -2.41 1.64
C ILE A 42 11.07 -1.12 2.33
N ALA A 43 10.36 -0.04 2.06
CA ALA A 43 10.56 1.22 2.76
C ALA A 43 9.79 1.20 4.09
N LYS A 44 10.53 1.28 5.18
CA LYS A 44 9.98 1.27 6.53
C LYS A 44 9.22 2.56 6.85
N THR A 45 8.12 2.44 7.59
CA THR A 45 7.32 3.59 8.04
C THR A 45 7.62 4.00 9.48
N GLY A 46 8.26 3.14 10.27
CA GLY A 46 8.46 3.34 11.70
C GLY A 46 7.15 3.26 12.51
N LEU A 47 6.07 2.74 11.92
CA LEU A 47 4.74 2.68 12.53
C LEU A 47 4.29 1.24 12.74
N VAL A 48 3.71 1.01 13.92
CA VAL A 48 2.94 -0.19 14.25
C VAL A 48 1.51 0.26 14.54
N PHE A 49 0.52 -0.38 13.91
CA PHE A 49 -0.89 -0.05 14.08
C PHE A 49 -1.61 -1.07 14.94
N GLU A 50 -2.46 -0.59 15.84
CA GLU A 50 -3.50 -1.38 16.47
C GLU A 50 -4.80 -1.14 15.72
N ILE A 51 -5.01 -1.96 14.68
CA ILE A 51 -6.17 -1.85 13.81
C ILE A 51 -7.41 -2.41 14.54
N PRO A 52 -8.57 -1.72 14.51
CA PRO A 52 -9.79 -2.23 15.13
C PRO A 52 -10.32 -3.52 14.49
N TYR A 53 -10.98 -4.37 15.28
CA TYR A 53 -11.64 -5.59 14.78
C TYR A 53 -12.59 -5.30 13.62
N GLY A 54 -12.55 -6.16 12.58
CA GLY A 54 -13.36 -6.02 11.37
C GLY A 54 -12.79 -5.02 10.35
N TRP A 55 -11.54 -4.57 10.53
CA TRP A 55 -10.83 -3.69 9.61
C TRP A 55 -9.44 -4.22 9.26
N GLY A 56 -8.94 -3.80 8.11
CA GLY A 56 -7.54 -3.92 7.70
C GLY A 56 -7.08 -2.65 7.01
N ILE A 57 -5.77 -2.50 6.80
CA ILE A 57 -5.21 -1.42 5.99
C ILE A 57 -4.74 -2.01 4.66
N GLN A 58 -5.15 -1.39 3.56
CA GLN A 58 -4.62 -1.66 2.23
C GLN A 58 -3.60 -0.57 1.87
N ILE A 59 -2.34 -0.96 1.68
CA ILE A 59 -1.30 -0.09 1.14
C ILE A 59 -1.54 0.05 -0.35
N LYS A 60 -1.63 1.29 -0.84
CA LYS A 60 -1.82 1.62 -2.26
C LYS A 60 -0.81 2.65 -2.74
N ASN A 61 -0.57 2.63 -4.04
CA ASN A 61 0.17 3.69 -4.73
C ASN A 61 -0.58 5.02 -4.66
N LYS A 62 0.16 6.12 -4.84
CA LYS A 62 -0.40 7.46 -5.01
C LYS A 62 -0.35 7.83 -6.49
N SER A 63 -1.45 8.37 -7.03
CA SER A 63 -1.51 8.81 -8.44
C SER A 63 -0.39 9.80 -8.79
N GLY A 64 -0.09 10.74 -7.88
CA GLY A 64 1.01 11.69 -8.07
C GLY A 64 2.37 11.02 -8.20
N ILE A 65 2.65 9.98 -7.42
CA ILE A 65 3.91 9.22 -7.51
C ILE A 65 3.94 8.38 -8.78
N THR A 66 2.81 7.79 -9.17
CA THR A 66 2.70 7.04 -10.44
C THR A 66 2.92 7.92 -11.68
N VAL A 67 2.49 9.19 -11.65
CA VAL A 67 2.60 10.07 -12.82
C VAL A 67 3.90 10.88 -12.83
N LYS A 68 4.40 11.30 -11.67
CA LYS A 68 5.54 12.23 -11.55
C LYS A 68 6.83 11.55 -11.11
N GLY A 69 6.78 10.29 -10.69
CA GLY A 69 7.85 9.62 -9.98
C GLY A 69 7.99 10.07 -8.52
N VAL A 70 8.93 9.46 -7.81
CA VAL A 70 9.32 9.80 -6.44
C VAL A 70 10.55 10.71 -6.44
N PRO A 71 10.62 11.76 -5.60
CA PRO A 71 11.84 12.55 -5.48
C PRO A 71 12.98 11.70 -4.92
N THR A 72 14.17 11.85 -5.50
CA THR A 72 15.39 11.16 -5.05
C THR A 72 16.45 12.17 -4.59
N ILE A 73 17.48 11.68 -3.90
CA ILE A 73 18.60 12.51 -3.42
C ILE A 73 19.41 13.12 -4.58
N SER A 74 19.36 12.55 -5.79
CA SER A 74 20.03 13.11 -6.97
C SER A 74 19.39 14.43 -7.44
N GLY A 75 18.21 14.79 -6.91
CA GLY A 75 17.42 15.95 -7.33
C GLY A 75 16.51 15.67 -8.52
N GLN A 76 16.55 14.46 -9.09
CA GLN A 76 15.62 14.01 -10.12
C GLN A 76 14.56 13.09 -9.52
N ASN A 77 13.37 13.09 -10.12
CA ASN A 77 12.37 12.07 -9.79
C ASN A 77 12.71 10.76 -10.49
N ALA A 78 12.37 9.64 -9.86
CA ALA A 78 12.52 8.30 -10.42
C ALA A 78 11.20 7.54 -10.39
N ASP A 79 11.01 6.64 -11.34
CA ASP A 79 9.82 5.81 -11.39
C ASP A 79 9.93 4.64 -10.41
N ILE A 80 8.87 4.47 -9.60
CA ILE A 80 8.73 3.33 -8.70
C ILE A 80 7.34 2.71 -8.85
N THR A 81 7.28 1.39 -8.71
CA THR A 81 6.03 0.67 -8.53
C THR A 81 5.84 0.40 -7.04
N VAL A 82 4.82 0.98 -6.42
CA VAL A 82 4.36 0.56 -5.08
C VAL A 82 3.41 -0.61 -5.24
N PHE A 83 3.72 -1.73 -4.60
CA PHE A 83 2.86 -2.92 -4.62
C PHE A 83 1.75 -2.79 -3.58
N GLU A 84 0.58 -3.34 -3.88
CA GLU A 84 -0.48 -3.46 -2.89
C GLU A 84 -0.03 -4.35 -1.74
N GLY A 85 -0.45 -3.99 -0.53
CA GLY A 85 -0.14 -4.72 0.70
C GLY A 85 -1.35 -4.75 1.61
N THR A 86 -1.64 -5.92 2.20
CA THR A 86 -2.64 -6.04 3.25
C THR A 86 -1.94 -6.04 4.61
N VAL A 87 -2.36 -5.13 5.49
CA VAL A 87 -1.96 -5.13 6.90
C VAL A 87 -3.15 -5.63 7.71
N ASP A 88 -2.99 -6.83 8.27
CA ASP A 88 -4.03 -7.52 9.02
C ASP A 88 -4.26 -6.92 10.41
N MET A 89 -5.46 -7.14 10.94
CA MET A 89 -5.92 -6.56 12.18
C MET A 89 -5.04 -6.91 13.39
N ASP A 90 -4.50 -8.13 13.41
CA ASP A 90 -3.66 -8.69 14.45
C ASP A 90 -2.15 -8.46 14.20
N TYR A 91 -1.77 -7.87 13.06
CA TYR A 91 -0.38 -7.53 12.80
C TYR A 91 0.10 -6.45 13.77
N ARG A 92 1.18 -6.74 14.49
CA ARG A 92 1.84 -5.81 15.44
C ARG A 92 3.31 -5.58 15.10
N GLY A 93 3.73 -5.97 13.89
CA GLY A 93 5.02 -5.60 13.34
C GLY A 93 4.99 -4.19 12.76
N GLU A 94 6.18 -3.71 12.38
CA GLU A 94 6.32 -2.45 11.67
C GLU A 94 5.72 -2.56 10.26
N VAL A 95 4.93 -1.57 9.85
CA VAL A 95 4.38 -1.50 8.50
C VAL A 95 5.47 -1.06 7.53
N GLY A 96 5.68 -1.84 6.48
CA GLY A 96 6.57 -1.54 5.38
C GLY A 96 5.82 -1.26 4.09
N ILE A 97 6.38 -0.40 3.24
CA ILE A 97 5.88 -0.09 1.90
C ILE A 97 6.71 -0.87 0.90
N MET A 98 6.10 -1.90 0.30
CA MET A 98 6.75 -2.70 -0.73
C MET A 98 6.82 -1.93 -2.04
N LEU A 99 8.02 -1.75 -2.57
CA LEU A 99 8.22 -1.03 -3.84
C LEU A 99 9.27 -1.69 -4.72
N LYS A 100 9.22 -1.39 -6.01
CA LYS A 100 10.26 -1.70 -7.00
C LYS A 100 10.77 -0.42 -7.62
N ASN A 101 12.09 -0.31 -7.73
CA ASN A 101 12.73 0.69 -8.56
C ASN A 101 12.52 0.30 -10.04
N GLU A 102 11.90 1.18 -10.82
CA GLU A 102 11.69 0.99 -12.26
C GLU A 102 12.79 1.62 -13.12
N GLU A 103 13.81 2.21 -12.51
CA GLU A 103 15.03 2.65 -13.21
C GLU A 103 15.99 1.47 -13.43
N ASP A 104 16.88 1.62 -14.41
CA ASP A 104 18.01 0.71 -14.64
C ASP A 104 19.23 1.02 -13.76
N PHE A 105 19.18 2.12 -13.01
CA PHE A 105 20.22 2.57 -12.09
C PHE A 105 19.69 2.63 -10.65
N GLU A 106 20.62 2.69 -9.70
CA GLU A 106 20.31 2.82 -8.28
C GLU A 106 19.68 4.18 -7.96
N ILE A 107 18.62 4.17 -7.15
CA ILE A 107 17.98 5.39 -6.65
C ILE A 107 18.05 5.42 -5.13
N THR A 108 18.13 6.61 -4.56
CA THR A 108 18.02 6.81 -3.11
C THR A 108 16.84 7.72 -2.81
N ILE A 109 15.85 7.18 -2.11
CA ILE A 109 14.65 7.89 -1.68
C ILE A 109 14.94 8.50 -0.30
N PRO A 110 14.80 9.83 -0.12
CA PRO A 110 15.04 10.48 1.16
C PRO A 110 14.11 9.97 2.25
N LYS A 111 14.52 10.14 3.51
CA LYS A 111 13.59 10.02 4.64
C LYS A 111 12.44 11.03 4.54
N HIS A 112 11.32 10.71 5.17
CA HIS A 112 10.08 11.51 5.18
C HIS A 112 9.49 11.74 3.78
N THR A 113 9.79 10.85 2.83
CA THR A 113 9.22 10.91 1.49
C THR A 113 7.87 10.22 1.47
N LYS A 114 6.85 10.94 0.99
CA LYS A 114 5.49 10.45 0.84
C LYS A 114 5.36 9.57 -0.40
N ILE A 115 5.43 8.25 -0.25
CA ILE A 115 5.48 7.33 -1.40
C ILE A 115 4.21 6.47 -1.57
N ALA A 116 3.44 6.26 -0.50
CA ALA A 116 2.24 5.43 -0.53
C ALA A 116 1.12 6.02 0.33
N GLN A 117 -0.03 5.36 0.32
CA GLN A 117 -1.16 5.68 1.20
C GLN A 117 -1.77 4.41 1.78
N GLY A 118 -2.22 4.47 3.03
CA GLY A 118 -3.02 3.44 3.66
C GLY A 118 -4.51 3.73 3.49
N VAL A 119 -5.28 2.75 3.03
CA VAL A 119 -6.75 2.82 2.91
C VAL A 119 -7.35 1.83 3.89
N LEU A 120 -8.16 2.34 4.83
CA LEU A 120 -8.92 1.48 5.73
C LEU A 120 -10.01 0.73 4.96
N ARG A 121 -10.07 -0.58 5.15
CA ARG A 121 -11.07 -1.44 4.53
C ARG A 121 -11.77 -2.29 5.57
N LYS A 122 -13.09 -2.34 5.48
CA LYS A 122 -13.89 -3.25 6.29
C LYS A 122 -13.68 -4.67 5.81
N VAL A 123 -13.38 -5.57 6.73
CA VAL A 123 -13.16 -6.99 6.49
C VAL A 123 -14.38 -7.75 6.99
N TYR A 124 -14.95 -8.58 6.13
CA TYR A 124 -16.03 -9.49 6.48
C TYR A 124 -15.47 -10.89 6.59
N HIS A 125 -15.73 -11.53 7.73
CA HIS A 125 -15.36 -12.92 7.95
C HIS A 125 -16.52 -13.82 7.54
N CYS A 126 -16.22 -14.95 6.92
CA CYS A 126 -17.17 -16.00 6.61
C CYS A 126 -16.57 -17.37 6.96
N GLU A 127 -17.44 -18.36 7.13
CA GLU A 127 -17.05 -19.76 7.19
C GLU A 127 -17.11 -20.34 5.77
N PHE A 128 -16.04 -21.03 5.38
CA PHE A 128 -16.01 -21.76 4.11
C PHE A 128 -16.60 -23.15 4.31
N ARG A 129 -17.58 -23.51 3.47
CA ARG A 129 -18.22 -24.82 3.46
C ARG A 129 -18.02 -25.48 2.09
N GLU A 130 -17.42 -26.66 2.08
CA GLU A 130 -17.26 -27.48 0.88
C GLU A 130 -18.61 -28.05 0.42
N VAL A 131 -18.86 -28.04 -0.89
CA VAL A 131 -20.08 -28.53 -1.56
C VAL A 131 -19.70 -29.23 -2.87
N THR A 132 -20.53 -30.15 -3.35
CA THR A 132 -20.28 -30.83 -4.63
C THR A 132 -20.54 -29.93 -5.84
N ASP A 133 -21.46 -28.98 -5.72
CA ASP A 133 -21.89 -28.09 -6.79
C ASP A 133 -22.26 -26.69 -6.25
N VAL A 134 -22.10 -25.68 -7.09
CA VAL A 134 -22.54 -24.29 -6.84
C VAL A 134 -23.75 -23.93 -7.70
N ASN A 135 -24.57 -22.98 -7.24
CA ASN A 135 -25.72 -22.51 -8.00
C ASN A 135 -25.30 -21.82 -9.32
N LYS A 136 -26.09 -22.01 -10.39
CA LYS A 136 -25.87 -21.34 -11.68
C LYS A 136 -26.17 -19.85 -11.57
N THR A 137 -25.37 -19.03 -12.24
CA THR A 137 -25.58 -17.57 -12.36
C THR A 137 -25.60 -17.15 -13.83
N VAL A 138 -26.08 -15.94 -14.13
CA VAL A 138 -26.09 -15.37 -15.49
C VAL A 138 -24.67 -15.30 -16.08
N ARG A 139 -23.65 -15.01 -15.25
CA ARG A 139 -22.25 -14.93 -15.69
C ARG A 139 -21.63 -16.31 -15.92
N GLY A 140 -22.05 -17.33 -15.17
CA GLY A 140 -21.49 -18.68 -15.25
C GLY A 140 -19.96 -18.68 -15.08
N GLU A 141 -19.26 -19.32 -16.00
CA GLU A 141 -17.79 -19.44 -16.04
C GLU A 141 -17.08 -18.27 -16.77
N GLY A 142 -17.81 -17.25 -17.22
CA GLY A 142 -17.22 -16.13 -17.97
C GLY A 142 -16.32 -15.22 -17.12
N GLY A 143 -15.05 -15.03 -17.52
CA GLY A 143 -14.06 -14.17 -16.87
C GLY A 143 -13.08 -13.51 -17.84
N PHE A 144 -12.12 -12.71 -17.35
CA PHE A 144 -10.97 -12.20 -18.12
C PHE A 144 -11.31 -11.52 -19.46
N GLY A 145 -12.20 -10.52 -19.45
CA GLY A 145 -12.61 -9.80 -20.67
C GLY A 145 -13.82 -10.43 -21.39
N SER A 146 -14.56 -11.33 -20.72
CA SER A 146 -15.77 -11.98 -21.26
C SER A 146 -16.91 -11.05 -21.68
N THR A 147 -16.83 -9.75 -21.37
CA THR A 147 -17.81 -8.73 -21.79
C THR A 147 -17.36 -7.94 -23.03
N GLY A 148 -16.20 -8.28 -23.61
CA GLY A 148 -15.62 -7.62 -24.76
C GLY A 148 -14.90 -6.31 -24.41
N THR A 149 -13.86 -5.99 -25.18
CA THR A 149 -13.32 -4.64 -25.33
C THR A 149 -14.15 -3.94 -26.38
N THR A 150 -15.00 -2.99 -25.98
CA THR A 150 -15.60 -2.05 -26.93
C THR A 150 -14.46 -1.25 -27.55
N VAL A 151 -14.34 -1.33 -28.88
CA VAL A 151 -13.49 -0.44 -29.69
C VAL A 151 -14.14 0.94 -29.74
#